data_AF-A0A142YP94-F1
#
_entry.id   AF-A0A142YP94-F1
#
_cell.length_a   1.000
_cell.length_b   1.000
_cell.length_c   1.000
_cell.angle_alpha   90.00
_cell.angle_beta   90.00
_cell.angle_gamma   90.00
#
_symmetry.space_group_name_H-M   'P 1'
#
loop_
_entity.id
_entity.type
_entity.pdbx_description
1 polymer ?
#
loop_
_entity_poly.entity_id
_entity_poly.type
_entity_poly.pdbx_seq_one_letter_code
_entity_poly.pdbx_strand_id
1 'polypeptide(L)'
;MSMNTRKSSLPGGLVTAAVLATGFGTVWFALAAWLGTSVFEASWAKVRLPREMLVVALDGEPLIMSQPMDDLSQTTYRDLNGVSRDGDELRQLPSTPIYGEGSFAGPPTTSSRPTWPDRVKVFRNESKPAELWYFVHDGEPDGSGVFVGYERVSNRRIGHIGLAGFREGPPPPEERIPVSGRAVMGYAYWSSLPILAAYPRSLDRYRTFPGDLSPDLVHVPSGNALRVVDLGTRKVATVFEASEPIVAVGVPAIGMYNGGSKADWERPVLVRTASRIHKLDHRYKHLGAFDVPGDVPPGTLLSWYETKDGRSTVVAVRAATDQGIFGVAERDERIDRLSPDGGIQETLDVALKTGIERREGWQESAVIALALPTPAPMAAVGWLTLGPAAAPGRAAQMRRLLPALAAVLAFAFLLAAAAWRRGRGFGLSGRERAAWAAFVLSFGLPAFVGFLLHRSWPARVPCPRCRARSPRDRDACLECGAPFPAPALLGTEIFA
;
A
#
# COMPACT_ATOMS: atom_id res chain seq x y z
N MET A 1 -51.29 -21.90 -41.57
CA MET A 1 -50.21 -21.92 -40.55
C MET A 1 -50.05 -20.51 -39.97
N SER A 2 -50.68 -20.20 -38.83
CA SER A 2 -50.46 -18.92 -38.15
C SER A 2 -49.09 -19.00 -37.48
N MET A 3 -48.07 -18.33 -38.03
CA MET A 3 -46.79 -18.19 -37.33
C MET A 3 -47.10 -17.49 -36.01
N ASN A 4 -47.03 -18.26 -34.92
CA ASN A 4 -47.14 -17.75 -33.56
C ASN A 4 -46.06 -16.68 -33.38
N THR A 5 -46.44 -15.43 -33.62
CA THR A 5 -45.65 -14.24 -33.33
C THR A 5 -45.61 -14.14 -31.81
N ARG A 6 -44.70 -14.91 -31.19
CA ARG A 6 -44.34 -14.70 -29.79
C ARG A 6 -43.89 -13.25 -29.69
N LYS A 7 -44.77 -12.39 -29.18
CA LYS A 7 -44.45 -11.03 -28.78
C LYS A 7 -43.44 -11.15 -27.65
N SER A 8 -42.15 -11.20 -27.98
CA SER A 8 -41.10 -11.06 -26.99
C SER A 8 -41.28 -9.69 -26.35
N SER A 9 -41.64 -9.64 -25.07
CA SER A 9 -41.70 -8.38 -24.36
C SER A 9 -40.28 -7.83 -24.23
N LEU A 10 -40.11 -6.53 -24.48
CA LEU A 10 -38.82 -5.83 -24.33
C LEU A 10 -38.13 -6.14 -22.98
N PRO A 11 -38.84 -6.22 -21.83
CA PRO A 11 -38.22 -6.61 -20.56
C PRO A 11 -37.61 -8.02 -20.61
N GLY A 12 -38.29 -9.01 -21.19
CA GLY A 12 -37.76 -10.36 -21.29
C GLY A 12 -36.48 -10.43 -22.11
N GLY A 13 -36.44 -9.72 -23.25
CA GLY A 13 -35.24 -9.63 -24.08
C GLY A 13 -34.06 -8.96 -23.36
N LEU A 14 -34.32 -7.88 -22.61
CA LEU A 14 -33.32 -7.19 -21.80
C LEU A 14 -32.78 -8.07 -20.67
N VAL A 15 -33.63 -8.82 -19.98
CA VAL A 15 -33.20 -9.75 -18.91
C VAL A 15 -32.31 -10.85 -19.49
N THR A 16 -32.70 -11.49 -20.59
CA THR A 16 -31.85 -12.50 -21.25
C THR A 16 -30.52 -11.92 -21.69
N ALA A 17 -30.52 -10.73 -22.30
CA ALA A 17 -29.28 -10.06 -22.68
C ALA A 17 -28.42 -9.69 -21.47
N ALA A 18 -29.02 -9.27 -20.36
CA ALA A 18 -28.30 -8.97 -19.13
C ALA A 18 -27.61 -10.21 -18.58
N VAL A 19 -28.29 -11.36 -18.52
CA VAL A 19 -27.68 -12.63 -18.09
C VAL A 19 -26.50 -13.02 -18.99
N LEU A 20 -26.68 -12.95 -20.31
CA LEU A 20 -25.62 -13.25 -21.28
C LEU A 20 -24.45 -12.26 -21.17
N ALA A 21 -24.76 -10.97 -21.00
CA ALA A 21 -23.77 -9.92 -20.82
C ALA A 21 -22.98 -10.12 -19.53
N THR A 22 -23.63 -10.47 -18.41
CA THR A 22 -22.95 -10.77 -17.15
C THR A 22 -22.03 -11.97 -17.30
N GLY A 23 -22.49 -13.07 -17.90
CA GLY A 23 -21.67 -14.26 -18.13
C GLY A 23 -20.44 -13.96 -18.98
N PHE A 24 -20.62 -13.28 -20.12
CA PHE A 24 -19.52 -12.84 -20.97
C PHE A 24 -18.58 -11.86 -20.25
N GLY A 25 -19.14 -10.88 -19.55
CA GLY A 25 -18.39 -9.86 -18.83
C GLY A 25 -17.48 -10.45 -17.75
N THR A 26 -17.94 -11.45 -17.01
CA THR A 26 -17.14 -12.16 -16.02
C THR A 26 -15.95 -12.89 -16.66
N VAL A 27 -16.18 -13.62 -17.76
CA VAL A 27 -15.12 -14.34 -18.48
C VAL A 27 -14.12 -13.35 -19.08
N TRP A 28 -14.61 -12.28 -19.71
CA TRP A 28 -13.78 -11.22 -20.26
C TRP A 28 -12.91 -10.57 -19.19
N PHE A 29 -13.51 -10.19 -18.05
CA PHE A 29 -12.79 -9.59 -16.93
C PHE A 29 -11.67 -10.49 -16.44
N ALA A 30 -11.95 -11.78 -16.21
CA ALA A 30 -10.94 -12.74 -15.76
C ALA A 30 -9.80 -12.89 -16.77
N LEU A 31 -10.11 -13.01 -18.06
CA LEU A 31 -9.11 -13.16 -19.12
C LEU A 31 -8.27 -11.90 -19.31
N ALA A 32 -8.89 -10.73 -19.37
CA ALA A 32 -8.20 -9.46 -19.56
C ALA A 32 -7.38 -9.07 -18.32
N ALA A 33 -7.90 -9.35 -17.11
CA ALA A 33 -7.13 -9.18 -15.88
C ALA A 33 -5.92 -10.12 -15.88
N TRP A 34 -6.10 -11.41 -16.15
CA TRP A 34 -5.02 -12.39 -16.19
C TRP A 34 -3.97 -12.05 -17.26
N LEU A 35 -4.38 -11.84 -18.52
CA LEU A 35 -3.48 -11.45 -19.61
C LEU A 35 -2.79 -10.13 -19.33
N GLY A 36 -3.53 -9.15 -18.80
CA GLY A 36 -2.97 -7.88 -18.36
C GLY A 36 -1.87 -8.13 -17.35
N THR A 37 -2.20 -8.68 -16.19
CA THR A 37 -1.22 -8.95 -15.12
C THR A 37 -0.04 -9.78 -15.61
N SER A 38 -0.24 -10.79 -16.46
CA SER A 38 0.85 -11.62 -16.98
C SER A 38 1.74 -10.88 -17.98
N VAL A 39 1.18 -10.08 -18.89
CA VAL A 39 1.97 -9.24 -19.81
C VAL A 39 2.75 -8.20 -19.02
N PHE A 40 2.16 -7.61 -17.98
CA PHE A 40 2.87 -6.72 -17.07
C PHE A 40 3.97 -7.50 -16.32
N GLU A 41 3.68 -8.56 -15.61
CA GLU A 41 4.73 -9.33 -14.91
C GLU A 41 5.87 -9.75 -15.85
N ALA A 42 5.58 -10.17 -17.08
CA ALA A 42 6.56 -10.55 -18.07
C ALA A 42 7.39 -9.38 -18.64
N SER A 43 6.78 -8.20 -18.85
CA SER A 43 7.53 -7.03 -19.32
C SER A 43 8.42 -6.45 -18.22
N TRP A 44 8.00 -6.59 -16.96
CA TRP A 44 8.69 -6.05 -15.78
C TRP A 44 9.74 -7.00 -15.20
N ALA A 45 9.62 -8.31 -15.43
CA ALA A 45 10.66 -9.28 -15.08
C ALA A 45 12.02 -8.95 -15.73
N LYS A 46 12.05 -8.10 -16.76
CA LYS A 46 13.27 -7.70 -17.47
C LYS A 46 13.96 -6.44 -16.93
N VAL A 47 13.27 -5.61 -16.14
CA VAL A 47 13.80 -4.30 -15.68
C VAL A 47 13.48 -4.09 -14.21
N ARG A 48 13.94 -5.00 -13.33
CA ARG A 48 13.92 -4.69 -11.91
C ARG A 48 15.14 -3.85 -11.58
N LEU A 49 14.92 -2.55 -11.39
CA LEU A 49 15.96 -1.68 -10.85
C LEU A 49 16.39 -2.22 -9.48
N PRO A 50 17.69 -2.25 -9.18
CA PRO A 50 18.13 -2.61 -7.85
C PRO A 50 17.60 -1.58 -6.85
N ARG A 51 17.26 -2.06 -5.66
CA ARG A 51 16.94 -1.19 -4.54
C ARG A 51 18.23 -0.65 -3.95
N GLU A 52 18.34 0.66 -3.90
CA GLU A 52 19.46 1.36 -3.30
C GLU A 52 19.13 1.82 -1.88
N MET A 53 20.03 1.51 -0.97
CA MET A 53 19.95 1.90 0.43
C MET A 53 21.28 2.52 0.84
N LEU A 54 21.21 3.57 1.64
CA LEU A 54 22.41 4.09 2.26
C LEU A 54 22.82 3.17 3.42
N VAL A 55 24.09 2.82 3.43
CA VAL A 55 24.75 2.09 4.52
C VAL A 55 25.99 2.86 4.92
N VAL A 56 26.53 2.60 6.11
CA VAL A 56 27.77 3.24 6.56
C VAL A 56 28.76 2.14 6.91
N ALA A 57 29.97 2.24 6.37
CA ALA A 57 31.06 1.32 6.66
C ALA A 57 31.60 1.52 8.09
N LEU A 58 32.38 0.56 8.61
CA LEU A 58 32.93 0.62 9.97
C LEU A 58 33.80 1.86 10.26
N ASP A 59 34.38 2.46 9.23
CA ASP A 59 35.19 3.68 9.31
C ASP A 59 34.38 4.98 9.27
N GLY A 60 33.06 4.87 9.07
CA GLY A 60 32.12 5.99 8.97
C GLY A 60 31.87 6.48 7.54
N GLU A 61 32.43 5.85 6.51
CA GLU A 61 32.19 6.22 5.11
C GLU A 61 30.75 5.85 4.70
N PRO A 62 29.93 6.81 4.21
CA PRO A 62 28.63 6.51 3.65
C PRO A 62 28.77 5.83 2.28
N LEU A 63 28.06 4.73 2.09
CA LEU A 63 28.05 3.93 0.87
C LEU A 63 26.61 3.72 0.38
N ILE A 64 26.45 3.58 -0.92
CA ILE A 64 25.20 3.16 -1.56
C ILE A 64 25.28 1.65 -1.78
N MET A 65 24.45 0.91 -1.05
CA MET A 65 24.22 -0.51 -1.25
C MET A 65 23.11 -0.70 -2.28
N SER A 66 23.43 -1.34 -3.40
CA SER A 66 22.51 -1.67 -4.48
C SER A 66 22.16 -3.15 -4.42
N GLN A 67 20.90 -3.46 -4.13
CA GLN A 67 20.41 -4.82 -3.91
C GLN A 67 19.34 -5.19 -4.93
N PRO A 68 19.61 -6.16 -5.84
CA PRO A 68 18.58 -6.71 -6.72
C PRO A 68 17.49 -7.40 -5.91
N MET A 69 16.23 -7.15 -6.25
CA MET A 69 15.08 -7.74 -5.53
C MET A 69 14.95 -9.25 -5.74
N ASP A 70 15.46 -9.78 -6.86
CA ASP A 70 15.37 -11.20 -7.21
C ASP A 70 16.54 -12.04 -6.68
N ASP A 71 17.68 -11.40 -6.43
CA ASP A 71 18.88 -12.07 -5.97
C ASP A 71 19.66 -11.18 -5.00
N LEU A 72 19.38 -11.36 -3.71
CA LEU A 72 20.05 -10.61 -2.64
C LEU A 72 21.55 -10.93 -2.55
N SER A 73 22.03 -12.01 -3.18
CA SER A 73 23.46 -12.36 -3.21
C SER A 73 24.27 -11.45 -4.14
N GLN A 74 23.61 -10.78 -5.10
CA GLN A 74 24.23 -9.84 -6.04
C GLN A 74 24.25 -8.40 -5.48
N THR A 75 24.39 -8.26 -4.17
CA THR A 75 24.47 -6.93 -3.55
C THR A 75 25.81 -6.29 -3.92
N THR A 76 25.76 -5.07 -4.46
CA THR A 76 26.95 -4.29 -4.78
C THR A 76 27.00 -3.02 -3.95
N TYR A 77 28.21 -2.48 -3.76
CA TYR A 77 28.45 -1.27 -3.00
C TYR A 77 29.18 -0.26 -3.86
N ARG A 78 28.85 1.01 -3.68
CA ARG A 78 29.62 2.13 -4.25
C ARG A 78 29.65 3.29 -3.27
N ASP A 79 30.67 4.12 -3.36
CA ASP A 79 30.71 5.38 -2.63
C ASP A 79 29.73 6.40 -3.23
N LEU A 80 29.66 7.60 -2.63
CA LEU A 80 28.79 8.67 -3.08
C LEU A 80 29.22 9.28 -4.44
N ASN A 81 30.45 9.01 -4.88
CA ASN A 81 30.97 9.40 -6.20
C ASN A 81 30.72 8.33 -7.28
N GLY A 82 30.12 7.21 -6.91
CA GLY A 82 29.82 6.09 -7.80
C GLY A 82 30.97 5.11 -8.00
N VAL A 83 32.05 5.21 -7.23
CA VAL A 83 33.18 4.27 -7.28
C VAL A 83 32.78 2.97 -6.59
N SER A 84 32.84 1.86 -7.32
CA SER A 84 32.52 0.54 -6.78
C SER A 84 33.46 0.16 -5.62
N ARG A 85 32.90 -0.46 -4.58
CA ARG A 85 33.63 -1.02 -3.45
C ARG A 85 33.36 -2.52 -3.36
N ASP A 86 34.37 -3.29 -2.96
CA ASP A 86 34.23 -4.73 -2.80
C ASP A 86 33.38 -5.06 -1.56
N GLY A 87 32.40 -5.95 -1.72
CA GLY A 87 31.43 -6.28 -0.67
C GLY A 87 31.99 -7.17 0.44
N ASP A 88 33.00 -7.99 0.14
CA ASP A 88 33.52 -8.98 1.10
C ASP A 88 34.29 -8.33 2.27
N GLU A 89 34.81 -7.11 2.07
CA GLU A 89 35.51 -6.34 3.10
C GLU A 89 34.58 -5.42 3.89
N LEU A 90 33.37 -5.14 3.37
CA LEU A 90 32.46 -4.15 3.91
C LEU A 90 31.59 -4.73 5.03
N ARG A 91 32.17 -4.80 6.22
CA ARG A 91 31.35 -4.84 7.45
C ARG A 91 30.59 -3.53 7.55
N GLN A 92 29.26 -3.63 7.58
CA GLN A 92 28.39 -2.47 7.76
C GLN A 92 28.21 -2.17 9.25
N LEU A 93 28.13 -0.88 9.58
CA LEU A 93 27.66 -0.43 10.87
C LEU A 93 26.17 -0.74 11.00
N PRO A 94 25.73 -1.31 12.13
CA PRO A 94 24.31 -1.48 12.40
C PRO A 94 23.69 -0.09 12.63
N SER A 95 22.73 0.29 11.79
CA SER A 95 21.98 1.53 12.00
C SER A 95 21.09 1.44 13.23
N THR A 96 20.99 2.52 13.99
CA THR A 96 19.95 2.70 15.03
C THR A 96 18.89 3.63 14.45
N PRO A 97 17.72 3.09 14.07
CA PRO A 97 16.70 3.88 13.41
C PRO A 97 15.95 4.69 14.46
N ILE A 98 15.89 6.01 14.26
CA ILE A 98 15.07 6.94 15.02
C ILE A 98 13.88 7.30 14.13
N TYR A 99 12.83 6.51 14.25
CA TYR A 99 11.58 6.78 13.53
C TYR A 99 10.94 8.04 14.12
N GLY A 100 10.90 9.13 13.36
CA GLY A 100 10.15 10.32 13.74
C GLY A 100 8.64 10.04 13.88
N GLU A 101 7.91 11.02 14.41
CA GLU A 101 6.46 10.93 14.52
C GLU A 101 5.81 10.67 13.15
N GLY A 102 5.13 9.53 13.01
CA GLY A 102 4.37 9.23 11.79
C GLY A 102 5.21 8.86 10.57
N SER A 103 6.52 8.62 10.69
CA SER A 103 7.43 8.31 9.54
C SER A 103 7.03 7.10 8.68
N PHE A 104 6.04 6.32 9.11
CA PHE A 104 5.59 5.13 8.41
C PHE A 104 4.07 4.92 8.45
N ALA A 105 3.32 5.86 9.03
CA ALA A 105 1.88 5.83 8.79
C ALA A 105 1.74 5.93 7.27
N GLY A 106 0.97 5.01 6.68
CA GLY A 106 0.61 5.09 5.26
C GLY A 106 0.04 6.48 4.92
N PRO A 107 -0.32 6.74 3.64
CA PRO A 107 -0.82 8.04 3.19
C PRO A 107 -1.75 8.62 4.25
N PRO A 108 -1.50 9.87 4.72
CA PRO A 108 -2.02 10.41 5.97
C PRO A 108 -3.48 10.04 6.10
N THR A 109 -3.78 9.04 6.94
CA THR A 109 -5.16 8.64 7.11
C THR A 109 -5.86 9.84 7.73
N THR A 110 -7.03 10.17 7.20
CA THR A 110 -7.78 11.37 7.59
C THR A 110 -8.14 11.39 9.08
N SER A 111 -8.00 10.26 9.77
CA SER A 111 -8.02 10.19 11.23
C SER A 111 -6.62 10.35 11.82
N SER A 112 -6.41 11.40 12.60
CA SER A 112 -5.27 11.53 13.54
C SER A 112 -5.26 10.47 14.65
N ARG A 113 -6.31 9.63 14.73
CA ARG A 113 -6.45 8.57 15.73
C ARG A 113 -5.82 7.27 15.23
N PRO A 114 -4.93 6.64 16.00
CA PRO A 114 -4.41 5.31 15.70
C PRO A 114 -5.55 4.29 15.52
N THR A 115 -5.45 3.42 14.52
CA THR A 115 -6.36 2.28 14.41
C THR A 115 -6.06 1.25 15.50
N TRP A 116 -6.95 0.28 15.75
CA TRP A 116 -6.70 -0.71 16.82
C TRP A 116 -5.36 -1.46 16.68
N PRO A 117 -4.94 -1.93 15.48
CA PRO A 117 -3.60 -2.50 15.29
C PRO A 117 -2.45 -1.55 15.65
N ASP A 118 -2.58 -0.26 15.36
CA ASP A 118 -1.52 0.73 15.63
C ASP A 118 -1.37 1.05 17.12
N ARG A 119 -2.36 0.71 17.94
CA ARG A 119 -2.38 0.98 19.39
C ARG A 119 -1.58 -0.05 20.19
N VAL A 120 -1.15 -1.14 19.58
CA VAL A 120 -0.58 -2.29 20.28
C VAL A 120 0.88 -2.53 19.87
N LYS A 121 1.80 -2.46 20.84
CA LYS A 121 3.19 -2.90 20.68
C LYS A 121 3.45 -4.14 21.52
N VAL A 122 4.24 -5.08 21.00
CA VAL A 122 4.51 -6.38 21.64
C VAL A 122 5.95 -6.44 22.12
N PHE A 123 6.14 -6.96 23.33
CA PHE A 123 7.44 -7.12 23.99
C PHE A 123 7.54 -8.50 24.63
N ARG A 124 8.76 -9.03 24.71
CA ARG A 124 9.06 -10.31 25.36
C ARG A 124 9.90 -10.04 26.61
N ASN A 125 9.61 -10.77 27.67
CA ASN A 125 10.46 -10.87 28.83
C ASN A 125 11.43 -12.05 28.61
N GLU A 126 12.72 -11.80 28.38
CA GLU A 126 13.72 -12.87 28.23
C GLU A 126 14.02 -13.57 29.53
N SER A 127 13.99 -12.88 30.67
CA SER A 127 14.13 -13.55 31.97
C SER A 127 12.99 -14.55 32.24
N LYS A 128 11.84 -14.36 31.58
CA LYS A 128 10.67 -15.24 31.66
C LYS A 128 10.03 -15.43 30.27
N PRO A 129 10.58 -16.28 29.39
CA PRO A 129 10.17 -16.40 27.98
C PRO A 129 8.72 -16.83 27.74
N ALA A 130 8.05 -17.35 28.78
CA ALA A 130 6.62 -17.67 28.77
C ALA A 130 5.73 -16.42 28.91
N GLU A 131 6.27 -15.28 29.33
CA GLU A 131 5.53 -14.01 29.45
C GLU A 131 5.68 -13.18 28.16
N LEU A 132 4.54 -12.66 27.68
CA LEU A 132 4.46 -11.63 26.64
C LEU A 132 3.78 -10.40 27.21
N TRP A 133 4.31 -9.23 26.87
CA TRP A 133 3.80 -7.95 27.32
C TRP A 133 3.35 -7.11 26.12
N TYR A 134 2.19 -6.50 26.24
CA TYR A 134 1.60 -5.67 25.20
C TYR A 134 1.43 -4.26 25.73
N PHE A 135 2.08 -3.27 25.14
CA PHE A 135 1.70 -1.89 25.38
C PHE A 135 0.44 -1.58 24.58
N VAL A 136 -0.65 -1.20 25.26
CA VAL A 136 -1.95 -0.91 24.67
C VAL A 136 -2.28 0.56 24.90
N HIS A 137 -2.38 1.32 23.82
CA HIS A 137 -2.71 2.74 23.80
C HIS A 137 -4.22 2.97 23.67
N ASP A 138 -4.78 4.00 24.30
CA ASP A 138 -6.23 4.27 24.30
C ASP A 138 -6.79 4.72 22.94
N GLY A 139 -5.94 5.34 22.10
CA GLY A 139 -6.24 5.75 20.73
C GLY A 139 -6.52 7.23 20.55
N GLU A 140 -6.36 8.04 21.60
CA GLU A 140 -6.43 9.49 21.48
C GLU A 140 -5.09 10.08 20.98
N PRO A 141 -5.09 11.23 20.29
CA PRO A 141 -3.85 11.83 19.79
C PRO A 141 -2.83 12.15 20.89
N ASP A 142 -3.30 12.67 22.02
CA ASP A 142 -2.50 12.98 23.23
C ASP A 142 -2.89 12.01 24.36
N GLY A 143 -2.92 10.73 24.02
CA GLY A 143 -3.45 9.69 24.88
C GLY A 143 -2.45 9.12 25.89
N SER A 144 -2.79 7.93 26.33
CA SER A 144 -2.00 7.16 27.28
C SER A 144 -2.09 5.67 26.97
N GLY A 145 -1.15 4.90 27.50
CA GLY A 145 -1.19 3.46 27.40
C GLY A 145 -0.76 2.75 28.66
N VAL A 146 -0.92 1.44 28.63
CA VAL A 146 -0.61 0.52 29.72
C VAL A 146 0.02 -0.75 29.15
N PHE A 147 0.98 -1.33 29.87
CA PHE A 147 1.44 -2.67 29.54
C PHE A 147 0.48 -3.71 30.12
N VAL A 148 0.06 -4.68 29.31
CA VAL A 148 -0.76 -5.81 29.71
C VAL A 148 0.03 -7.09 29.46
N GLY A 149 0.26 -7.87 30.51
CA GLY A 149 1.04 -9.11 30.44
C GLY A 149 0.14 -10.32 30.26
N TYR A 150 0.54 -11.27 29.41
CA TYR A 150 -0.11 -12.56 29.23
C TYR A 150 0.93 -13.68 29.21
N GLU A 151 0.55 -14.84 29.75
CA GLU A 151 1.30 -16.08 29.59
C GLU A 151 1.03 -16.64 28.18
N ARG A 152 2.09 -16.82 27.40
CA ARG A 152 2.06 -17.11 25.95
C ARG A 152 1.28 -18.38 25.58
N VAL A 153 1.31 -19.41 26.42
CA VAL A 153 0.71 -20.71 26.12
C VAL A 153 -0.75 -20.77 26.58
N SER A 154 -1.02 -20.34 27.81
CA SER A 154 -2.34 -20.42 28.42
C SER A 154 -3.24 -19.23 28.08
N ASN A 155 -2.66 -18.14 27.55
CA ASN A 155 -3.28 -16.82 27.43
C ASN A 155 -3.79 -16.26 28.77
N ARG A 156 -3.28 -16.76 29.91
CA ARG A 156 -3.63 -16.26 31.23
C ARG A 156 -3.03 -14.86 31.41
N ARG A 157 -3.86 -13.88 31.78
CA ARG A 157 -3.39 -12.53 32.09
C ARG A 157 -2.50 -12.56 33.33
N ILE A 158 -1.31 -11.97 33.22
CA ILE A 158 -0.33 -11.82 34.30
C ILE A 158 -0.68 -10.59 35.15
N GLY A 159 -1.00 -9.47 34.51
CA GLY A 159 -1.34 -8.21 35.16
C GLY A 159 -1.07 -7.03 34.25
N HIS A 160 -0.92 -5.85 34.85
CA HIS A 160 -0.71 -4.58 34.16
C HIS A 160 0.50 -3.85 34.73
N ILE A 161 1.19 -3.05 33.92
CA ILE A 161 2.22 -2.12 34.39
C ILE A 161 1.86 -0.71 33.91
N GLY A 162 1.65 0.18 34.87
CA GLY A 162 1.48 1.63 34.67
C GLY A 162 2.62 2.41 35.33
N LEU A 163 2.45 3.73 35.49
CA LEU A 163 3.42 4.62 36.14
C LEU A 163 3.77 4.20 37.57
N ALA A 164 2.81 3.66 38.32
CA ALA A 164 3.01 3.15 39.68
C ALA A 164 3.64 1.74 39.73
N GLY A 165 3.98 1.14 38.58
CA GLY A 165 4.52 -0.22 38.49
C GLY A 165 3.43 -1.28 38.27
N PHE A 166 3.73 -2.51 38.68
CA PHE A 166 2.88 -3.68 38.47
C PHE A 166 1.63 -3.74 39.35
N ARG A 167 0.50 -4.12 38.76
CA ARG A 167 -0.76 -4.40 39.47
C ARG A 167 -1.50 -5.56 38.80
N GLU A 168 -2.32 -6.30 39.55
CA GLU A 168 -3.15 -7.37 38.97
C GLU A 168 -4.29 -6.81 38.10
N GLY A 169 -4.92 -5.72 38.56
CA GLY A 169 -5.97 -5.00 37.87
C GLY A 169 -5.47 -3.90 36.93
N PRO A 170 -6.33 -3.35 36.06
CA PRO A 170 -5.96 -2.23 35.21
C PRO A 170 -5.62 -0.99 36.07
N PRO A 171 -4.57 -0.24 35.73
CA PRO A 171 -4.26 1.01 36.43
C PRO A 171 -5.37 2.04 36.15
N PRO A 172 -5.66 2.93 37.13
CA PRO A 172 -6.55 4.05 36.89
C PRO A 172 -5.95 5.00 35.84
N PRO A 173 -6.77 5.84 35.17
CA PRO A 173 -6.31 6.70 34.06
C PRO A 173 -5.06 7.55 34.38
N GLU A 174 -4.96 8.09 35.58
CA GLU A 174 -3.85 8.92 36.07
C GLU A 174 -2.53 8.14 36.26
N GLU A 175 -2.60 6.81 36.39
CA GLU A 175 -1.43 5.94 36.48
C GLU A 175 -1.05 5.35 35.11
N ARG A 176 -1.76 5.68 34.02
CA ARG A 176 -1.35 5.24 32.68
C ARG A 176 -0.15 6.04 32.20
N ILE A 177 0.66 5.45 31.34
CA ILE A 177 1.87 6.09 30.80
C ILE A 177 1.43 7.05 29.68
N PRO A 178 1.62 8.37 29.82
CA PRO A 178 1.31 9.32 28.75
C PRO A 178 2.19 9.02 27.55
N VAL A 179 1.61 8.85 26.37
CA VAL A 179 2.34 8.60 25.11
C VAL A 179 1.51 9.22 23.99
N SER A 180 2.12 9.94 23.05
CA SER A 180 1.36 10.47 21.91
C SER A 180 0.88 9.33 21.01
N GLY A 181 -0.32 9.46 20.44
CA GLY A 181 -0.86 8.53 19.46
C GLY A 181 0.09 8.37 18.26
N ARG A 182 0.84 9.41 17.90
CA ARG A 182 1.84 9.37 16.84
C ARG A 182 3.08 8.55 17.21
N ALA A 183 3.55 8.65 18.46
CA ALA A 183 4.68 7.86 18.94
C ALA A 183 4.37 6.36 18.98
N VAL A 184 3.12 5.97 19.29
CA VAL A 184 2.73 4.54 19.25
C VAL A 184 2.58 4.00 17.82
N MET A 185 2.08 4.83 16.88
CA MET A 185 1.94 4.46 15.46
C MET A 185 3.29 4.23 14.74
N GLY A 186 4.37 4.81 15.23
CA GLY A 186 5.70 4.64 14.62
C GLY A 186 6.23 3.21 14.76
N TYR A 187 7.04 2.76 13.79
CA TYR A 187 7.81 1.51 13.87
C TYR A 187 9.02 1.60 14.81
N ALA A 188 9.09 2.65 15.64
CA ALA A 188 10.12 2.81 16.66
C ALA A 188 10.19 1.57 17.54
N TYR A 189 11.40 1.04 17.64
CA TYR A 189 11.74 -0.03 18.56
C TYR A 189 11.97 0.59 19.93
N TRP A 190 11.09 0.27 20.88
CA TRP A 190 11.25 0.67 22.28
C TRP A 190 12.13 -0.32 23.05
N SER A 191 12.54 -1.43 22.45
CA SER A 191 13.41 -2.45 23.06
C SER A 191 14.48 -2.91 22.08
N SER A 192 15.56 -3.50 22.61
CA SER A 192 16.65 -4.08 21.81
C SER A 192 16.24 -5.34 21.05
N LEU A 193 15.13 -5.99 21.44
CA LEU A 193 14.43 -7.03 20.67
C LEU A 193 13.24 -6.43 19.92
N PRO A 194 13.36 -6.15 18.63
CA PRO A 194 12.22 -5.75 17.82
C PRO A 194 11.29 -6.94 17.60
N ILE A 195 10.11 -6.96 18.23
CA ILE A 195 9.03 -7.87 17.83
C ILE A 195 8.17 -7.14 16.81
N LEU A 196 8.43 -7.40 15.53
CA LEU A 196 7.56 -6.92 14.46
C LEU A 196 6.25 -7.72 14.50
N ALA A 197 5.25 -7.19 15.19
CA ALA A 197 3.89 -7.74 15.24
C ALA A 197 3.25 -7.92 13.85
N ALA A 198 3.76 -7.22 12.83
CA ALA A 198 3.29 -7.27 11.45
C ALA A 198 3.45 -8.65 10.77
N TYR A 199 4.29 -9.55 11.30
CA TYR A 199 4.51 -10.88 10.73
C TYR A 199 4.23 -11.99 11.76
N PRO A 200 2.96 -12.29 12.08
CA PRO A 200 2.60 -13.26 13.12
C PRO A 200 3.09 -14.69 12.82
N ARG A 201 3.43 -15.02 11.58
CA ARG A 201 3.93 -16.35 11.18
C ARG A 201 5.41 -16.61 11.55
N SER A 202 6.15 -15.62 12.05
CA SER A 202 7.59 -15.77 12.33
C SER A 202 7.99 -15.64 13.80
N LEU A 203 7.04 -15.54 14.75
CA LEU A 203 7.37 -15.34 16.18
C LEU A 203 8.34 -16.39 16.76
N ASP A 204 8.32 -17.63 16.26
CA ASP A 204 9.28 -18.69 16.69
C ASP A 204 10.64 -18.64 15.98
N ARG A 205 10.79 -17.85 14.89
CA ARG A 205 12.05 -17.76 14.11
C ARG A 205 12.94 -16.60 14.52
N TYR A 206 12.47 -15.69 15.36
CA TYR A 206 13.33 -14.64 15.90
C TYR A 206 14.26 -15.25 16.94
N ARG A 207 15.44 -15.70 16.49
CA ARG A 207 16.56 -15.91 17.39
C ARG A 207 16.80 -14.61 18.15
N THR A 208 16.80 -14.70 19.46
CA THR A 208 17.26 -13.63 20.32
C THR A 208 18.73 -13.42 20.01
N PHE A 209 19.02 -12.36 19.26
CA PHE A 209 20.40 -11.90 19.14
C PHE A 209 20.74 -11.30 20.50
N PRO A 210 21.92 -11.62 21.09
CA PRO A 210 22.39 -10.89 22.26
C PRO A 210 22.27 -9.40 21.93
N GLY A 211 21.55 -8.62 22.74
CA GLY A 211 21.38 -7.18 22.57
C GLY A 211 22.43 -6.42 23.37
N ASP A 212 22.72 -5.18 22.96
CA ASP A 212 23.58 -4.26 23.73
C ASP A 212 22.91 -3.90 25.06
N LEU A 213 21.58 -3.81 25.02
CA LEU A 213 20.73 -3.60 26.19
C LEU A 213 19.95 -4.86 26.51
N SER A 214 19.70 -5.06 27.81
CA SER A 214 18.78 -6.09 28.29
C SER A 214 17.43 -5.92 27.57
N PRO A 215 16.93 -6.97 26.91
CA PRO A 215 15.67 -6.90 26.19
C PRO A 215 14.44 -6.84 27.08
N ASP A 216 14.63 -7.04 28.39
CA ASP A 216 13.60 -6.80 29.41
C ASP A 216 13.33 -5.30 29.61
N LEU A 217 14.18 -4.41 29.08
CA LEU A 217 14.04 -2.96 29.20
C LEU A 217 13.30 -2.37 28.00
N VAL A 218 12.14 -1.75 28.27
CA VAL A 218 11.33 -1.04 27.28
C VAL A 218 11.39 0.46 27.52
N HIS A 219 11.87 1.20 26.53
CA HIS A 219 12.12 2.64 26.52
C HIS A 219 10.92 3.36 25.89
N VAL A 220 10.07 3.93 26.73
CA VAL A 220 8.79 4.53 26.33
C VAL A 220 8.92 6.06 26.34
N PRO A 221 8.71 6.75 25.20
CA PRO A 221 8.62 8.20 25.16
C PRO A 221 7.34 8.67 25.86
N SER A 222 7.46 9.53 26.88
CA SER A 222 6.34 9.93 27.74
C SER A 222 6.31 11.43 28.00
N GLY A 223 5.69 12.18 27.09
CA GLY A 223 5.78 13.64 27.08
C GLY A 223 7.25 14.05 26.98
N ASN A 224 7.75 14.80 27.96
CA ASN A 224 9.16 15.20 28.02
C ASN A 224 10.07 14.14 28.67
N ALA A 225 9.53 13.07 29.23
CA ALA A 225 10.28 12.07 29.98
C ALA A 225 10.52 10.80 29.16
N LEU A 226 11.75 10.29 29.18
CA LEU A 226 12.02 8.91 28.78
C LEU A 226 11.77 8.02 29.99
N ARG A 227 10.82 7.09 29.85
CA ARG A 227 10.54 6.09 30.88
C ARG A 227 11.10 4.74 30.46
N VAL A 228 11.68 4.02 31.41
CA VAL A 228 12.13 2.65 31.22
C VAL A 228 11.23 1.75 32.05
N VAL A 229 10.59 0.81 31.36
CA VAL A 229 9.82 -0.27 31.95
C VAL A 229 10.67 -1.52 31.92
N ASP A 230 11.09 -1.98 33.09
CA ASP A 230 11.76 -3.26 33.26
C ASP A 230 10.69 -4.35 33.41
N LEU A 231 10.54 -5.22 32.41
CA LEU A 231 9.55 -6.29 32.39
C LEU A 231 9.89 -7.43 33.38
N GLY A 232 11.17 -7.62 33.70
CA GLY A 232 11.64 -8.64 34.64
C GLY A 232 11.28 -8.26 36.08
N THR A 233 11.60 -7.04 36.49
CA THR A 233 11.28 -6.51 37.82
C THR A 233 9.90 -5.85 37.91
N ARG A 234 9.26 -5.61 36.75
CA ARG A 234 7.95 -4.97 36.58
C ARG A 234 7.87 -3.57 37.20
N LYS A 235 8.98 -2.83 37.10
CA LYS A 235 9.13 -1.46 37.60
C LYS A 235 9.18 -0.46 36.45
N VAL A 236 8.76 0.76 36.73
CA VAL A 236 8.85 1.90 35.81
C VAL A 236 9.72 2.97 36.46
N ALA A 237 10.68 3.50 35.72
CA ALA A 237 11.53 4.60 36.16
C ALA A 237 11.57 5.69 35.09
N THR A 238 11.58 6.96 35.51
CA THR A 238 12.02 8.05 34.62
C THR A 238 13.55 8.05 34.63
N VAL A 239 14.15 7.94 33.46
CA VAL A 239 15.62 7.86 33.33
C VAL A 239 16.24 9.08 32.65
N PHE A 240 15.43 9.88 31.96
CA PHE A 240 15.84 11.11 31.30
C PHE A 240 14.65 12.05 31.12
N GLU A 241 14.88 13.35 31.18
CA GLU A 241 13.87 14.39 30.89
C GLU A 241 14.47 15.43 29.94
N ALA A 242 13.74 15.70 28.86
CA ALA A 242 14.08 16.73 27.88
C ALA A 242 13.32 18.04 28.17
N SER A 243 13.81 19.14 27.57
CA SER A 243 13.11 20.43 27.61
C SER A 243 11.84 20.46 26.73
N GLU A 244 11.72 19.53 25.80
CA GLU A 244 10.63 19.42 24.83
C GLU A 244 10.03 18.00 24.84
N PRO A 245 8.81 17.81 24.30
CA PRO A 245 8.23 16.49 24.12
C PRO A 245 9.13 15.58 23.28
N ILE A 246 9.30 14.35 23.76
CA ILE A 246 10.01 13.29 23.06
C ILE A 246 9.09 12.73 21.98
N VAL A 247 9.51 12.86 20.73
CA VAL A 247 8.78 12.38 19.54
C VAL A 247 9.18 10.96 19.16
N ALA A 248 10.40 10.54 19.53
CA ALA A 248 10.91 9.22 19.18
C ALA A 248 12.04 8.75 20.10
N VAL A 249 12.21 7.43 20.16
CA VAL A 249 13.34 6.77 20.81
C VAL A 249 13.97 5.81 19.81
N GLY A 250 15.30 5.88 19.66
CA GLY A 250 16.10 4.92 18.91
C GLY A 250 16.86 4.03 19.89
N VAL A 251 16.47 2.75 19.96
CA VAL A 251 17.16 1.75 20.78
C VAL A 251 18.06 0.91 19.86
N PRO A 252 19.36 0.77 20.15
CA PRO A 252 20.26 -0.01 19.33
C PRO A 252 19.86 -1.49 19.33
N ALA A 253 19.52 -2.02 18.15
CA ALA A 253 19.27 -3.45 17.94
C ALA A 253 20.52 -4.12 17.35
N ILE A 254 20.88 -5.33 17.80
CA ILE A 254 22.13 -6.01 17.40
C ILE A 254 22.05 -6.73 16.04
N GLY A 255 20.86 -6.89 15.47
CA GLY A 255 20.72 -7.54 14.18
C GLY A 255 19.64 -6.85 13.38
N MET A 256 20.02 -5.89 12.55
CA MET A 256 19.14 -5.52 11.45
C MET A 256 19.14 -6.63 10.40
N TYR A 257 18.01 -6.74 9.70
CA TYR A 257 17.73 -7.68 8.62
C TYR A 257 18.84 -7.84 7.57
N ASN A 258 19.79 -6.91 7.49
CA ASN A 258 20.82 -6.84 6.45
C ASN A 258 22.19 -7.41 6.87
N GLY A 259 22.27 -8.18 7.96
CA GLY A 259 23.53 -8.86 8.31
C GLY A 259 24.63 -7.93 8.83
N GLY A 260 24.25 -6.82 9.47
CA GLY A 260 25.21 -5.92 10.12
C GLY A 260 26.12 -6.67 11.10
N SER A 261 27.39 -6.27 11.15
CA SER A 261 28.34 -6.87 12.09
C SER A 261 27.94 -6.54 13.54
N LYS A 262 28.19 -7.46 14.47
CA LYS A 262 28.08 -7.16 15.90
C LYS A 262 29.07 -6.04 16.22
N ALA A 263 28.57 -4.91 16.69
CA ALA A 263 29.41 -3.91 17.34
C ALA A 263 30.04 -4.53 18.60
N ASP A 264 31.33 -4.31 18.81
CA ASP A 264 32.04 -4.69 20.04
C ASP A 264 32.09 -3.53 21.06
N TRP A 265 31.26 -2.49 20.87
CA TRP A 265 31.15 -1.32 21.75
C TRP A 265 29.69 -1.01 22.11
N GLU A 266 29.51 -0.34 23.24
CA GLU A 266 28.19 0.11 23.70
C GLU A 266 27.68 1.24 22.80
N ARG A 267 26.56 1.00 22.13
CA ARG A 267 25.85 2.02 21.36
C ARG A 267 24.86 2.79 22.25
N PRO A 268 24.69 4.10 22.05
CA PRO A 268 23.82 4.90 22.90
C PRO A 268 22.33 4.63 22.65
N VAL A 269 21.52 4.89 23.66
CA VAL A 269 20.08 5.12 23.49
C VAL A 269 19.88 6.55 22.98
N LEU A 270 19.11 6.68 21.90
CA LEU A 270 18.86 7.96 21.26
C LEU A 270 17.46 8.44 21.62
N VAL A 271 17.35 9.67 22.12
CA VAL A 271 16.07 10.30 22.47
C VAL A 271 15.89 11.53 21.60
N ARG A 272 14.83 11.55 20.80
CA ARG A 272 14.58 12.63 19.85
C ARG A 272 13.42 13.50 20.31
N THR A 273 13.63 14.81 20.34
CA THR A 273 12.60 15.85 20.40
C THR A 273 12.38 16.45 19.01
N ALA A 274 11.55 17.48 18.90
CA ALA A 274 11.37 18.18 17.64
C ALA A 274 12.68 18.81 17.13
N SER A 275 13.50 19.37 18.04
CA SER A 275 14.71 20.12 17.70
C SER A 275 16.02 19.39 17.98
N ARG A 276 16.02 18.28 18.74
CA ARG A 276 17.25 17.65 19.23
C ARG A 276 17.23 16.13 19.23
N ILE A 277 18.42 15.53 19.14
CA ILE A 277 18.67 14.13 19.46
C ILE A 277 19.64 14.09 20.63
N HIS A 278 19.22 13.52 21.76
CA HIS A 278 20.05 13.28 22.93
C HIS A 278 20.63 11.87 22.88
N LYS A 279 21.93 11.74 23.19
CA LYS A 279 22.64 10.46 23.33
C LYS A 279 22.74 10.10 24.80
N LEU A 280 22.29 8.90 25.16
CA LEU A 280 22.38 8.37 26.51
C LEU A 280 23.19 7.07 26.51
N ASP A 281 24.05 6.85 27.50
CA ASP A 281 24.66 5.51 27.71
C ASP A 281 23.63 4.50 28.26
N HIS A 282 24.06 3.26 28.50
CA HIS A 282 23.19 2.21 29.04
C HIS A 282 22.80 2.40 30.51
N ARG A 283 23.43 3.38 31.19
CA ARG A 283 23.06 3.86 32.54
C ARG A 283 22.25 5.15 32.46
N TYR A 284 21.84 5.55 31.26
CA TYR A 284 21.07 6.74 30.95
C TYR A 284 21.77 8.06 31.28
N LYS A 285 23.10 8.06 31.39
CA LYS A 285 23.88 9.29 31.50
C LYS A 285 23.87 10.01 30.16
N HIS A 286 23.58 11.30 30.19
CA HIS A 286 23.64 12.15 29.00
C HIS A 286 25.08 12.28 28.49
N LEU A 287 25.33 11.79 27.27
CA LEU A 287 26.62 11.81 26.60
C LEU A 287 26.80 13.07 25.73
N GLY A 288 25.69 13.61 25.22
CA GLY A 288 25.69 14.77 24.34
C GLY A 288 24.36 14.90 23.60
N ALA A 289 24.23 15.99 22.84
CA ALA A 289 23.06 16.24 22.02
C ALA A 289 23.45 16.77 20.64
N PHE A 290 22.60 16.51 19.66
CA PHE A 290 22.68 17.01 18.30
C PHE A 290 21.46 17.88 18.02
N ASP A 291 21.69 19.10 17.54
CA ASP A 291 20.62 19.98 17.06
C ASP A 291 20.16 19.52 15.68
N VAL A 292 18.90 19.07 15.58
CA VAL A 292 18.27 18.69 14.31
C VAL A 292 18.08 19.97 13.49
N PRO A 293 18.55 20.01 12.23
CA PRO A 293 18.36 21.18 11.37
C PRO A 293 16.88 21.57 11.27
N GLY A 294 16.57 22.86 11.37
CA GLY A 294 15.19 23.35 11.41
C GLY A 294 14.37 23.07 10.14
N ASP A 295 15.04 22.74 9.03
CA ASP A 295 14.44 22.30 7.77
C ASP A 295 14.09 20.80 7.74
N VAL A 296 14.47 20.03 8.76
CA VAL A 296 14.13 18.60 8.90
C VAL A 296 12.88 18.46 9.79
N PRO A 297 11.71 18.08 9.22
CA PRO A 297 10.50 17.93 10.02
C PRO A 297 10.65 16.92 11.18
N PRO A 298 9.95 17.13 12.31
CA PRO A 298 9.96 16.18 13.43
C PRO A 298 9.51 14.75 13.06
N GLY A 299 8.69 14.62 12.02
CA GLY A 299 8.20 13.34 11.50
C GLY A 299 9.14 12.62 10.52
N THR A 300 10.27 13.23 10.16
CA THR A 300 11.25 12.64 9.23
C THR A 300 11.89 11.39 9.83
N LEU A 301 12.06 10.31 9.07
CA LEU A 301 12.84 9.15 9.53
C LEU A 301 14.32 9.52 9.57
N LEU A 302 14.97 9.30 10.72
CA LEU A 302 16.41 9.47 10.86
C LEU A 302 17.06 8.11 11.11
N SER A 303 18.10 7.77 10.37
CA SER A 303 18.96 6.61 10.66
C SER A 303 20.28 7.11 11.26
N TRP A 304 20.62 6.61 12.44
CA TRP A 304 21.85 6.97 13.14
C TRP A 304 22.88 5.85 13.01
N TYR A 305 24.07 6.20 12.53
CA TYR A 305 25.22 5.30 12.44
C TYR A 305 26.33 5.90 13.28
N GLU A 306 26.94 5.11 14.15
CA GLU A 306 28.01 5.58 15.04
C GLU A 306 29.20 4.64 14.95
N THR A 307 30.38 5.20 14.74
CA THR A 307 31.66 4.49 14.71
C THR A 307 32.22 4.34 16.12
N LYS A 308 33.20 3.45 16.29
CA LYS A 308 33.84 3.18 17.59
C LYS A 308 34.57 4.40 18.20
N ASP A 309 34.98 5.34 17.37
CA ASP A 309 35.62 6.61 17.79
C ASP A 309 34.61 7.72 18.12
N GLY A 310 33.30 7.41 18.09
CA GLY A 310 32.23 8.34 18.45
C GLY A 310 31.79 9.30 17.33
N ARG A 311 32.42 9.26 16.15
CA ARG A 311 31.89 9.95 14.96
C ARG A 311 30.54 9.34 14.60
N SER A 312 29.64 10.16 14.05
CA SER A 312 28.29 9.71 13.72
C SER A 312 27.88 10.20 12.35
N THR A 313 27.11 9.40 11.63
CA THR A 313 26.47 9.77 10.37
C THR A 313 24.97 9.68 10.59
N VAL A 314 24.27 10.79 10.34
CA VAL A 314 22.82 10.88 10.44
C VAL A 314 22.24 10.97 9.05
N VAL A 315 21.28 10.11 8.76
CA VAL A 315 20.65 10.03 7.44
C VAL A 315 19.19 10.39 7.62
N ALA A 316 18.80 11.54 7.07
CA ALA A 316 17.43 12.00 7.04
C ALA A 316 16.79 11.62 5.71
N VAL A 317 15.82 10.71 5.77
CA VAL A 317 15.03 10.35 4.58
C VAL A 317 14.03 11.46 4.35
N ARG A 318 14.26 12.33 3.34
CA ARG A 318 13.25 13.32 2.98
C ARG A 318 12.05 12.55 2.48
N ALA A 319 10.93 12.65 3.21
CA ALA A 319 9.73 11.92 2.86
C ALA A 319 9.36 12.29 1.42
N ALA A 320 9.38 11.29 0.54
CA ALA A 320 8.85 11.45 -0.80
C ALA A 320 7.41 11.97 -0.65
N THR A 321 7.18 13.16 -1.20
CA THR A 321 5.89 13.87 -1.19
C THR A 321 4.74 12.89 -1.40
N ASP A 322 3.66 13.03 -0.63
CA ASP A 322 2.27 12.49 -0.79
C ASP A 322 2.03 11.03 -1.23
N GLN A 323 3.03 10.28 -1.70
CA GLN A 323 2.93 8.96 -2.34
C GLN A 323 3.56 7.86 -1.48
N GLY A 324 4.12 8.22 -0.32
CA GLY A 324 4.79 7.30 0.59
C GLY A 324 6.15 6.82 0.06
N ILE A 325 6.92 6.20 0.94
CA ILE A 325 8.30 5.74 0.66
C ILE A 325 8.36 4.71 -0.48
N PHE A 326 7.24 4.02 -0.75
CA PHE A 326 7.15 2.96 -1.76
C PHE A 326 6.61 3.44 -3.12
N GLY A 327 6.29 4.72 -3.29
CA GLY A 327 5.62 5.24 -4.50
C GLY A 327 6.53 5.88 -5.54
N VAL A 328 7.81 6.10 -5.23
CA VAL A 328 8.74 6.86 -6.07
C VAL A 328 9.87 5.99 -6.57
N ALA A 329 10.35 6.21 -7.80
CA ALA A 329 11.48 5.47 -8.37
C ALA A 329 12.81 5.85 -7.71
N GLU A 330 12.93 7.11 -7.33
CA GLU A 330 14.07 7.66 -6.63
C GLU A 330 13.58 8.39 -5.39
N ARG A 331 14.36 8.32 -4.32
CA ARG A 331 14.14 9.05 -3.08
C ARG A 331 15.37 9.90 -2.78
N ASP A 332 15.14 11.15 -2.42
CA ASP A 332 16.21 12.04 -1.97
C ASP A 332 16.45 11.79 -0.48
N GLU A 333 17.69 11.50 -0.12
CA GLU A 333 18.15 11.40 1.26
C GLU A 333 19.17 12.49 1.54
N ARG A 334 19.05 13.12 2.72
CA ARG A 334 20.04 14.05 3.25
C ARG A 334 20.93 13.30 4.23
N ILE A 335 22.24 13.47 4.10
CA ILE A 335 23.25 12.85 4.95
C ILE A 335 23.99 13.97 5.67
N ASP A 336 23.92 13.99 7.00
CA ASP A 336 24.68 14.89 7.84
C ASP A 336 25.76 14.08 8.59
N ARG A 337 27.04 14.39 8.36
CA ARG A 337 28.16 13.78 9.09
C ARG A 337 28.52 14.64 10.29
N LEU A 338 28.64 14.01 11.44
CA LEU A 338 28.83 14.66 12.71
C LEU A 338 30.21 14.36 13.29
N SER A 339 30.85 15.38 13.85
CA SER A 339 31.99 15.21 14.74
C SER A 339 31.57 14.55 16.06
N PRO A 340 32.53 14.02 16.85
CA PRO A 340 32.20 13.38 18.14
C PRO A 340 31.49 14.30 19.16
N ASP A 341 31.63 15.62 19.02
CA ASP A 341 30.95 16.64 19.83
C ASP A 341 29.53 16.98 19.33
N GLY A 342 29.09 16.39 18.21
CA GLY A 342 27.77 16.59 17.61
C GLY A 342 27.69 17.72 16.59
N GLY A 343 28.79 18.41 16.27
CA GLY A 343 28.81 19.42 15.21
C GLY A 343 28.64 18.82 13.81
N ILE A 344 27.89 19.47 12.92
CA ILE A 344 27.78 19.07 11.51
C ILE A 344 29.09 19.43 10.79
N GLN A 345 29.79 18.43 10.28
CA GLN A 345 31.00 18.61 9.48
C GLN A 345 30.70 18.71 7.99
N GLU A 346 29.73 17.93 7.51
CA GLU A 346 29.42 17.79 6.09
C GLU A 346 27.93 17.46 5.91
N THR A 347 27.29 18.09 4.92
CA THR A 347 25.92 17.78 4.49
C THR A 347 25.93 17.41 3.02
N LEU A 348 25.36 16.26 2.69
CA LEU A 348 25.28 15.73 1.32
C LEU A 348 23.83 15.36 0.99
N ASP A 349 23.40 15.64 -0.22
CA ASP A 349 22.10 15.19 -0.74
C ASP A 349 22.34 14.09 -1.78
N VAL A 350 21.65 12.95 -1.62
CA VAL A 350 21.85 11.76 -2.46
C VAL A 350 20.49 11.26 -2.94
N ALA A 351 20.36 11.04 -4.25
CA ALA A 351 19.21 10.35 -4.83
C ALA A 351 19.47 8.84 -4.85
N LEU A 352 18.59 8.07 -4.20
CA LEU A 352 18.67 6.61 -4.15
C LEU A 352 17.52 5.99 -4.92
N LYS A 353 17.79 4.97 -5.72
CA LYS A 353 16.74 4.16 -6.35
C LYS A 353 15.99 3.35 -5.31
N THR A 354 14.66 3.35 -5.34
CA THR A 354 13.86 2.55 -4.37
C THR A 354 13.74 1.08 -4.80
N GLY A 355 14.17 0.75 -6.02
CA GLY A 355 13.91 -0.54 -6.67
C GLY A 355 12.46 -0.70 -7.16
N ILE A 356 11.62 0.30 -6.90
CA ILE A 356 10.25 0.36 -7.41
C ILE A 356 10.30 1.24 -8.64
N GLU A 357 10.39 0.62 -9.81
CA GLU A 357 10.26 1.38 -11.04
C GLU A 357 8.84 2.01 -11.07
N ARG A 358 8.79 3.31 -11.35
CA ARG A 358 7.56 4.10 -11.28
C ARG A 358 6.55 3.45 -12.20
N ARG A 359 5.55 2.77 -11.64
CA ARG A 359 4.34 2.42 -12.41
C ARG A 359 3.81 3.73 -12.94
N GLU A 360 4.02 3.99 -14.22
CA GLU A 360 3.32 5.07 -14.87
C GLU A 360 1.84 4.72 -14.73
N GLY A 361 1.11 5.43 -13.86
CA GLY A 361 -0.22 5.00 -13.42
C GLY A 361 -1.24 4.81 -14.56
N TRP A 362 -0.91 5.24 -15.78
CA TRP A 362 -1.69 4.95 -16.97
C TRP A 362 -1.68 3.46 -17.36
N GLN A 363 -0.62 2.70 -17.06
CA GLN A 363 -0.50 1.28 -17.41
C GLN A 363 -1.48 0.40 -16.61
N GLU A 364 -1.51 0.58 -15.28
CA GLU A 364 -2.50 -0.07 -14.42
C GLU A 364 -3.92 0.34 -14.82
N SER A 365 -4.10 1.63 -15.09
CA SER A 365 -5.38 2.18 -15.55
C SER A 365 -5.81 1.56 -16.89
N ALA A 366 -4.87 1.26 -17.78
CA ALA A 366 -5.12 0.61 -19.06
C ALA A 366 -5.55 -0.85 -18.88
N VAL A 367 -4.93 -1.61 -17.97
CA VAL A 367 -5.39 -2.98 -17.63
C VAL A 367 -6.81 -2.95 -17.11
N ILE A 368 -7.07 -2.08 -16.14
CA ILE A 368 -8.39 -1.97 -15.52
C ILE A 368 -9.43 -1.58 -16.57
N ALA A 369 -9.11 -0.63 -17.47
CA ALA A 369 -9.99 -0.22 -18.55
C ALA A 369 -10.24 -1.33 -19.58
N LEU A 370 -9.23 -2.16 -19.88
CA LEU A 370 -9.38 -3.32 -20.76
C LEU A 370 -10.20 -4.42 -20.09
N ALA A 371 -10.01 -4.67 -18.80
CA ALA A 371 -10.73 -5.69 -18.04
C ALA A 371 -12.19 -5.30 -17.74
N LEU A 372 -12.44 -4.02 -17.53
CA LEU A 372 -13.77 -3.45 -17.28
C LEU A 372 -14.14 -2.45 -18.39
N PRO A 373 -14.44 -2.91 -19.62
CA PRO A 373 -14.82 -2.05 -20.73
C PRO A 373 -16.27 -1.56 -20.58
N THR A 374 -16.64 -1.15 -19.37
CA THR A 374 -18.01 -0.86 -18.93
C THR A 374 -17.99 0.48 -18.20
N PRO A 375 -18.53 1.57 -18.79
CA PRO A 375 -18.43 2.89 -18.21
C PRO A 375 -19.01 3.01 -16.80
N ALA A 376 -20.20 2.43 -16.55
CA ALA A 376 -20.88 2.57 -15.26
C ALA A 376 -20.14 1.83 -14.11
N PRO A 377 -19.75 0.54 -14.25
CA PRO A 377 -18.93 -0.12 -13.24
C PRO A 377 -17.58 0.55 -13.02
N MET A 378 -16.93 1.07 -14.07
CA MET A 378 -15.64 1.75 -13.93
C MET A 378 -15.78 3.07 -13.15
N ALA A 379 -16.84 3.84 -13.39
CA ALA A 379 -17.17 5.03 -12.61
C ALA A 379 -17.49 4.68 -11.15
N ALA A 380 -18.24 3.59 -10.91
CA ALA A 380 -18.56 3.12 -9.56
C ALA A 380 -17.32 2.65 -8.79
N VAL A 381 -16.44 1.87 -9.42
CA VAL A 381 -15.15 1.45 -8.85
C VAL A 381 -14.29 2.67 -8.57
N GLY A 382 -14.20 3.62 -9.49
CA GLY A 382 -13.49 4.88 -9.28
C GLY A 382 -14.04 5.66 -8.08
N TRP A 383 -15.37 5.74 -7.94
CA TRP A 383 -16.01 6.40 -6.80
C TRP A 383 -15.73 5.68 -5.46
N LEU A 384 -15.87 4.36 -5.44
CA LEU A 384 -15.65 3.53 -4.24
C LEU A 384 -14.19 3.52 -3.79
N THR A 385 -13.25 3.47 -4.74
CA THR A 385 -11.80 3.44 -4.46
C THR A 385 -11.26 4.81 -4.05
N LEU A 386 -11.81 5.90 -4.59
CA LEU A 386 -11.41 7.27 -4.22
C LEU A 386 -12.05 7.76 -2.91
N GLY A 387 -13.11 7.09 -2.43
CA GLY A 387 -13.84 7.46 -1.23
C GLY A 387 -14.49 8.86 -1.28
N PRO A 388 -15.25 9.26 -0.24
CA PRO A 388 -15.84 10.60 -0.15
C PRO A 388 -14.86 11.69 0.33
N ALA A 389 -13.68 11.34 0.82
CA ALA A 389 -12.75 12.31 1.42
C ALA A 389 -11.78 12.93 0.40
N ALA A 390 -11.49 14.22 0.59
CA ALA A 390 -10.57 15.01 -0.23
C ALA A 390 -9.10 14.70 0.12
N ALA A 391 -8.61 13.52 -0.25
CA ALA A 391 -7.20 13.21 -0.09
C ALA A 391 -6.34 14.06 -1.07
N PRO A 392 -5.27 14.72 -0.59
CA PRO A 392 -4.25 15.30 -1.48
C PRO A 392 -3.66 14.15 -2.31
N GLY A 393 -3.99 14.12 -3.60
CA GLY A 393 -3.71 13.00 -4.49
C GLY A 393 -4.88 12.61 -5.39
N ARG A 394 -6.13 12.91 -5.00
CA ARG A 394 -7.32 12.59 -5.82
C ARG A 394 -7.30 13.25 -7.19
N ALA A 395 -6.89 14.52 -7.27
CA ALA A 395 -6.80 15.23 -8.54
C ALA A 395 -5.73 14.61 -9.47
N ALA A 396 -4.58 14.21 -8.91
CA ALA A 396 -3.52 13.55 -9.66
C ALA A 396 -3.97 12.16 -10.14
N GLN A 397 -4.63 11.39 -9.27
CA GLN A 397 -5.17 10.07 -9.61
C GLN A 397 -6.29 10.17 -10.67
N MET A 398 -7.20 11.15 -10.55
CA MET A 398 -8.25 11.38 -11.55
C MET A 398 -7.66 11.78 -12.90
N ARG A 399 -6.65 12.66 -12.93
CA ARG A 399 -5.94 13.02 -14.18
C ARG A 399 -5.31 11.79 -14.85
N ARG A 400 -4.81 10.83 -14.09
CA ARG A 400 -4.26 9.55 -14.61
C ARG A 400 -5.35 8.63 -15.16
N LEU A 401 -6.53 8.60 -14.53
CA LEU A 401 -7.65 7.74 -14.95
C LEU A 401 -8.45 8.32 -16.12
N LEU A 402 -8.44 9.65 -16.30
CA LEU A 402 -9.28 10.35 -17.28
C LEU A 402 -9.11 9.87 -18.73
N PRO A 403 -7.88 9.64 -19.26
CA PRO A 403 -7.71 9.14 -20.62
C PRO A 403 -8.33 7.75 -20.82
N ALA A 404 -8.17 6.86 -19.82
CA ALA A 404 -8.71 5.52 -19.86
C ALA A 404 -10.24 5.53 -19.80
N LEU A 405 -10.83 6.34 -18.91
CA LEU A 405 -12.27 6.56 -18.84
C LEU A 405 -12.83 7.13 -20.14
N ALA A 406 -12.15 8.11 -20.74
CA ALA A 406 -12.55 8.71 -22.01
C ALA A 406 -12.51 7.68 -23.15
N ALA A 407 -11.47 6.83 -23.20
CA ALA A 407 -11.35 5.77 -24.19
C ALA A 407 -12.46 4.71 -24.02
N VAL A 408 -12.75 4.26 -22.80
CA VAL A 408 -13.84 3.31 -22.51
C VAL A 408 -15.20 3.90 -22.87
N LEU A 409 -15.44 5.18 -22.56
CA LEU A 409 -16.67 5.88 -22.92
C LEU A 409 -16.82 6.04 -24.44
N ALA A 410 -15.76 6.44 -25.13
CA ALA A 410 -15.76 6.54 -26.60
C ALA A 410 -16.04 5.19 -27.25
N PHE A 411 -15.41 4.12 -26.76
CA PHE A 411 -15.67 2.76 -27.24
C PHE A 411 -17.11 2.32 -26.98
N ALA A 412 -17.64 2.55 -25.78
CA ALA A 412 -19.03 2.26 -25.45
C ALA A 412 -20.02 3.04 -26.35
N PHE A 413 -19.70 4.29 -26.70
CA PHE A 413 -20.50 5.09 -27.62
C PHE A 413 -20.51 4.50 -29.03
N LEU A 414 -19.36 4.05 -29.54
CA LEU A 414 -19.28 3.36 -30.84
C LEU A 414 -20.10 2.08 -30.86
N LEU A 415 -20.05 1.28 -29.79
CA LEU A 415 -20.86 0.06 -29.65
C LEU A 415 -22.36 0.37 -29.55
N ALA A 416 -22.74 1.41 -28.81
CA ALA A 416 -24.13 1.86 -28.71
C ALA A 416 -24.67 2.34 -30.07
N ALA A 417 -23.86 3.10 -30.82
CA ALA A 417 -24.19 3.52 -32.18
C ALA A 417 -24.33 2.31 -33.14
N ALA A 418 -23.46 1.30 -33.00
CA ALA A 418 -23.56 0.05 -33.75
C ALA A 418 -24.85 -0.72 -33.39
N ALA A 419 -25.19 -0.81 -32.11
CA ALA A 419 -26.43 -1.43 -31.65
C ALA A 419 -27.68 -0.70 -32.18
N TRP A 420 -27.68 0.63 -32.14
CA TRP A 420 -28.75 1.46 -32.70
C TRP A 420 -28.91 1.24 -34.22
N ARG A 421 -27.81 1.30 -34.98
CA ARG A 421 -27.80 1.08 -36.43
C ARG A 421 -28.29 -0.33 -36.78
N ARG A 422 -27.83 -1.34 -36.03
CA ARG A 422 -28.28 -2.72 -36.18
C ARG A 422 -29.77 -2.83 -35.90
N GLY A 423 -30.24 -2.31 -34.76
CA GLY A 423 -31.66 -2.30 -34.38
C GLY A 423 -32.54 -1.64 -35.44
N ARG A 424 -32.08 -0.53 -36.05
CA ARG A 424 -32.78 0.11 -37.18
C ARG A 424 -32.86 -0.83 -38.39
N GLY A 425 -31.74 -1.46 -38.76
CA GLY A 425 -31.69 -2.40 -39.89
C GLY A 425 -32.56 -3.66 -39.70
N PHE A 426 -32.95 -3.97 -38.47
CA PHE A 426 -33.85 -5.07 -38.12
C PHE A 426 -35.28 -4.62 -37.79
N GLY A 427 -35.58 -3.33 -37.94
CA GLY A 427 -36.93 -2.79 -37.76
C GLY A 427 -37.41 -2.81 -36.32
N LEU A 428 -36.50 -2.68 -35.35
CA LEU A 428 -36.86 -2.41 -33.95
C LEU A 428 -37.49 -1.02 -33.84
N SER A 429 -38.47 -0.88 -32.95
CA SER A 429 -39.12 0.40 -32.68
C SER A 429 -38.11 1.44 -32.15
N GLY A 430 -38.46 2.73 -32.22
CA GLY A 430 -37.60 3.80 -31.68
C GLY A 430 -37.27 3.61 -30.20
N ARG A 431 -38.26 3.19 -29.40
CA ARG A 431 -38.10 2.96 -27.95
C ARG A 431 -37.17 1.77 -27.65
N GLU A 432 -37.34 0.66 -28.36
CA GLU A 432 -36.46 -0.51 -28.20
C GLU A 432 -35.02 -0.18 -28.59
N ARG A 433 -34.81 0.55 -29.69
CA ARG A 433 -33.48 0.99 -30.10
C ARG A 433 -32.82 1.88 -29.06
N ALA A 434 -33.57 2.80 -28.46
CA ALA A 434 -33.06 3.69 -27.41
C ALA A 434 -32.70 2.89 -26.15
N ALA A 435 -33.55 1.96 -25.73
CA ALA A 435 -33.27 1.08 -24.59
C ALA A 435 -32.00 0.24 -24.80
N TRP A 436 -31.83 -0.36 -25.97
CA TRP A 436 -30.63 -1.13 -26.30
C TRP A 436 -29.37 -0.27 -26.39
N ALA A 437 -29.46 0.91 -27.02
CA ALA A 437 -28.32 1.82 -27.11
C ALA A 437 -27.90 2.32 -25.72
N ALA A 438 -28.86 2.66 -24.85
CA ALA A 438 -28.57 3.05 -23.47
C ALA A 438 -27.94 1.91 -22.66
N PHE A 439 -28.49 0.69 -22.77
CA PHE A 439 -27.92 -0.50 -22.13
C PHE A 439 -26.46 -0.75 -22.56
N VAL A 440 -26.18 -0.69 -23.87
CA VAL A 440 -24.81 -0.84 -24.40
C VAL A 440 -23.91 0.33 -24.00
N LEU A 441 -24.42 1.56 -23.93
CA LEU A 441 -23.62 2.69 -23.49
C LEU A 441 -23.20 2.56 -22.01
N SER A 442 -24.10 2.10 -21.14
CA SER A 442 -23.81 1.94 -19.71
C SER A 442 -22.86 0.78 -19.41
N PHE A 443 -23.00 -0.34 -20.13
CA PHE A 443 -22.33 -1.60 -19.84
C PHE A 443 -21.35 -2.05 -20.94
N GLY A 444 -21.10 -1.22 -21.96
CA GLY A 444 -20.09 -1.40 -22.99
C GLY A 444 -20.12 -2.75 -23.71
N LEU A 445 -18.94 -3.36 -23.86
CA LEU A 445 -18.74 -4.58 -24.66
C LEU A 445 -19.62 -5.77 -24.20
N PRO A 446 -19.69 -6.11 -22.90
CA PRO A 446 -20.58 -7.16 -22.42
C PRO A 446 -22.04 -6.99 -22.84
N ALA A 447 -22.60 -5.79 -22.70
CA ALA A 447 -23.97 -5.51 -23.11
C ALA A 447 -24.15 -5.57 -24.63
N PHE A 448 -23.15 -5.18 -25.41
CA PHE A 448 -23.20 -5.32 -26.86
C PHE A 448 -23.25 -6.79 -27.28
N VAL A 449 -22.45 -7.66 -26.65
CA VAL A 449 -22.48 -9.11 -26.88
C VAL A 449 -23.83 -9.69 -26.45
N GLY A 450 -24.34 -9.31 -25.27
CA GLY A 450 -25.68 -9.69 -24.82
C GLY A 450 -26.77 -9.28 -25.83
N PHE A 451 -26.71 -8.05 -26.36
CA PHE A 451 -27.60 -7.59 -27.43
C PHE A 451 -27.47 -8.43 -28.71
N LEU A 452 -26.26 -8.83 -29.10
CA LEU A 452 -26.08 -9.68 -30.28
C LEU A 452 -26.62 -11.11 -30.08
N LEU A 453 -26.54 -11.64 -28.87
CA LEU A 453 -26.87 -13.04 -28.58
C LEU A 453 -28.29 -13.27 -28.04
N HIS A 454 -28.99 -12.24 -27.54
CA HIS A 454 -30.32 -12.41 -26.93
C HIS A 454 -31.40 -12.90 -27.89
N ARG A 455 -31.21 -12.73 -29.21
CA ARG A 455 -32.12 -13.19 -30.25
C ARG A 455 -31.37 -13.66 -31.47
N SER A 456 -31.99 -14.56 -32.22
CA SER A 456 -31.57 -14.88 -33.58
C SER A 456 -31.81 -13.66 -34.49
N TRP A 457 -30.78 -13.23 -35.19
CA TRP A 457 -30.87 -12.18 -36.19
C TRP A 457 -31.11 -12.81 -37.57
N PRO A 458 -32.26 -12.60 -38.20
CA PRO A 458 -32.58 -13.21 -39.50
C PRO A 458 -31.64 -12.69 -40.60
N ALA A 459 -31.51 -13.44 -41.70
CA ALA A 459 -30.83 -12.93 -42.88
C ALA A 459 -31.54 -11.68 -43.41
N ARG A 460 -30.76 -10.67 -43.81
CA ARG A 460 -31.28 -9.49 -44.51
C ARG A 460 -31.13 -9.71 -46.01
N VAL A 461 -32.24 -9.94 -46.69
CA VAL A 461 -32.28 -10.15 -48.14
C VAL A 461 -32.67 -8.86 -48.86
N PRO A 462 -32.16 -8.60 -50.08
CA PRO A 462 -32.61 -7.46 -50.86
C PRO A 462 -34.09 -7.62 -51.21
N CYS A 463 -34.88 -6.58 -50.96
CA CYS A 463 -36.28 -6.55 -51.36
C CYS A 463 -36.40 -6.61 -52.90
N PRO A 464 -37.24 -7.46 -53.48
CA PRO A 464 -37.38 -7.53 -54.94
C PRO A 464 -37.92 -6.24 -55.56
N ARG A 465 -38.68 -5.44 -54.79
CA ARG A 465 -39.26 -4.17 -55.26
C ARG A 465 -38.28 -3.00 -55.12
N CYS A 466 -37.81 -2.70 -53.91
CA CYS A 466 -36.98 -1.51 -53.65
C CYS A 466 -35.49 -1.80 -53.51
N ARG A 467 -35.05 -3.07 -53.61
CA ARG A 467 -33.67 -3.54 -53.41
C ARG A 467 -33.04 -3.27 -52.03
N ALA A 468 -33.74 -2.60 -51.12
CA ALA A 468 -33.25 -2.39 -49.75
C ALA A 468 -33.12 -3.73 -49.00
N ARG A 469 -32.04 -3.87 -48.20
CA ARG A 469 -31.80 -5.07 -47.38
C ARG A 469 -32.75 -5.09 -46.19
N SER A 470 -33.73 -5.99 -46.21
CA SER A 470 -34.74 -6.12 -45.15
C SER A 470 -34.69 -7.51 -44.52
N PRO A 471 -34.93 -7.63 -43.18
CA PRO A 471 -35.03 -8.91 -42.49
C PRO A 471 -36.06 -9.83 -43.12
N ARG A 472 -35.76 -11.14 -43.19
CA ARG A 472 -36.64 -12.14 -43.79
C ARG A 472 -37.70 -12.72 -42.84
N ASP A 473 -37.66 -12.38 -41.56
CA ASP A 473 -38.59 -12.83 -40.52
C ASP A 473 -39.90 -12.02 -40.45
N ARG A 474 -40.24 -11.27 -41.51
CA ARG A 474 -41.43 -10.40 -41.58
C ARG A 474 -42.13 -10.58 -42.92
N ASP A 475 -43.44 -10.35 -42.94
CA ASP A 475 -44.24 -10.52 -44.16
C ASP A 475 -43.97 -9.45 -45.23
N ALA A 476 -43.49 -8.27 -44.82
CA ALA A 476 -43.28 -7.13 -45.69
C ALA A 476 -41.90 -6.47 -45.48
N CYS A 477 -41.42 -5.81 -46.53
CA CYS A 477 -40.20 -5.02 -46.52
C CYS A 477 -40.30 -3.84 -45.54
N LEU A 478 -39.28 -3.64 -44.71
CA LEU A 478 -39.22 -2.53 -43.75
C LEU A 478 -39.27 -1.14 -44.39
N GLU A 479 -38.72 -0.99 -45.59
CA GLU A 479 -38.57 0.32 -46.23
C GLU A 479 -39.76 0.67 -47.14
N CYS A 480 -40.23 -0.28 -47.96
CA CYS A 480 -41.31 0.00 -48.93
C CYS A 480 -42.66 -0.65 -48.59
N GLY A 481 -42.74 -1.46 -47.53
CA GLY A 481 -43.96 -2.17 -47.14
C GLY A 481 -44.44 -3.25 -48.11
N ALA A 482 -43.72 -3.50 -49.22
CA ALA A 482 -44.10 -4.54 -50.16
C ALA A 482 -43.96 -5.93 -49.54
N PRO A 483 -44.92 -6.84 -49.76
CA PRO A 483 -44.83 -8.20 -49.26
C PRO A 483 -43.62 -8.91 -49.88
N PHE A 484 -42.97 -9.75 -49.09
CA PHE A 484 -41.94 -10.63 -49.61
C PHE A 484 -42.57 -11.76 -50.43
N PRO A 485 -41.91 -12.23 -51.51
CA PRO A 485 -42.41 -13.37 -52.27
C PRO A 485 -42.45 -14.59 -51.34
N ALA A 486 -43.48 -15.41 -51.50
CA ALA A 486 -43.56 -16.70 -50.81
C ALA A 486 -42.25 -17.48 -51.03
N PRO A 487 -41.75 -18.20 -50.01
CA PRO A 487 -40.60 -19.08 -50.19
C PRO A 487 -40.87 -20.02 -51.38
N ALA A 488 -39.84 -20.27 -52.20
CA ALA A 488 -39.97 -21.19 -53.32
C ALA A 488 -40.35 -22.56 -52.76
N LEU A 489 -41.42 -23.15 -53.29
CA LEU A 489 -41.88 -24.47 -52.88
C LEU A 489 -40.78 -25.49 -53.18
N LEU A 490 -40.20 -26.10 -52.15
CA LEU A 490 -39.08 -27.05 -52.30
C LEU A 490 -39.54 -28.46 -52.70
N GLY A 491 -40.85 -28.65 -52.92
CA GLY A 491 -41.45 -29.96 -53.23
C GLY A 491 -41.52 -30.92 -52.02
N THR A 492 -41.05 -30.49 -50.85
CA THR A 492 -41.11 -31.25 -49.58
C THR A 492 -42.33 -30.92 -48.72
N GLU A 493 -43.20 -30.03 -49.19
CA GLU A 493 -44.34 -29.49 -48.42
C GLU A 493 -45.64 -30.30 -48.60
N ILE A 494 -45.61 -31.46 -49.28
CA ILE A 494 -46.80 -32.19 -49.73
C ILE A 494 -47.53 -32.98 -48.61
N PHE A 495 -47.01 -33.05 -47.39
CA PHE A 495 -47.59 -33.93 -46.34
C PHE A 495 -47.89 -33.27 -44.98
N ALA A 496 -48.08 -31.94 -44.92
CA ALA A 496 -48.39 -31.23 -43.67
C ALA A 496 -49.85 -30.81 -43.52
#